data_AF-A0A0N1G1G6-F1
#
_entry.id   AF-A0A0N1G1G6-F1
#
_cell.length_a   1.000
_cell.length_b   1.000
_cell.length_c   1.000
_cell.angle_alpha   90.00
_cell.angle_beta   90.00
_cell.angle_gamma   90.00
#
_symmetry.space_group_name_H-M   'P 1'
#
loop_
_entity.id
_entity.type
_entity.pdbx_description
1 polymer ?
#
loop_
_entity_poly.entity_id
_entity_poly.type
_entity_poly.pdbx_seq_one_letter_code
_entity_poly.pdbx_strand_id
1 'polypeptide(L)'
;MNVSISGMHRTFTTASVVALLLSLTACGGGNAPSNSTTDAHEPARPGTLAGKPLTARAAFQKMSTTVPTAKLTGTVTAENDPNHLLGRPNEYTSKVTFSDSWVPAVQVTGADPGDVERGGAIEAFANPADAEARAAYIRGVAKSLPALAEYDYVHGPVLVRVSHYLTPKQAAQYESAAATLD
;
A
#
# COMPACT_ATOMS: atom_id res chain seq x y z
N MET A 1 -32.89 39.56 -16.29
CA MET A 1 -34.10 38.87 -15.81
C MET A 1 -33.71 37.92 -14.69
N ASN A 2 -34.18 38.17 -13.46
CA ASN A 2 -34.09 37.21 -12.35
C ASN A 2 -35.31 36.29 -12.41
N VAL A 3 -35.11 34.98 -12.44
CA VAL A 3 -36.14 34.03 -12.07
C VAL A 3 -35.55 33.12 -10.98
N SER A 4 -36.00 33.40 -9.76
CA SER A 4 -35.84 32.58 -8.57
C SER A 4 -36.92 31.50 -8.60
N ILE A 5 -36.56 30.23 -8.44
CA ILE A 5 -37.52 29.17 -8.10
C ILE A 5 -36.92 28.30 -7.00
N SER A 6 -37.35 28.64 -5.78
CA SER A 6 -37.77 27.81 -4.66
C SER A 6 -37.23 26.37 -4.57
N GLY A 7 -36.53 26.10 -3.47
CA GLY A 7 -36.14 24.77 -3.04
C GLY A 7 -37.31 23.87 -2.68
N MET A 8 -37.05 22.56 -2.73
CA MET A 8 -37.95 21.51 -2.28
C MET A 8 -37.20 20.63 -1.28
N HIS A 9 -37.46 20.89 0.00
CA HIS A 9 -36.97 20.08 1.12
C HIS A 9 -37.75 18.76 1.14
N ARG A 10 -37.06 17.62 0.95
CA ARG A 10 -37.66 16.30 1.11
C ARG A 10 -37.56 15.88 2.57
N THR A 11 -38.64 16.13 3.30
CA THR A 11 -38.90 15.59 4.63
C THR A 11 -39.20 14.09 4.51
N PHE A 12 -38.37 13.24 5.10
CA PHE A 12 -38.67 11.82 5.28
C PHE A 12 -39.32 11.62 6.65
N THR A 13 -40.60 11.23 6.62
CA THR A 13 -41.43 10.89 7.77
C THR A 13 -40.99 9.55 8.38
N THR A 14 -40.91 9.54 9.71
CA THR A 14 -40.72 8.38 10.58
C THR A 14 -41.97 7.50 10.63
N ALA A 15 -41.78 6.18 10.66
CA ALA A 15 -42.80 5.23 11.11
C ALA A 15 -42.14 4.25 12.09
N SER A 16 -42.52 4.37 13.37
CA SER A 16 -42.20 3.42 14.42
C SER A 16 -43.25 2.31 14.44
N VAL A 17 -42.83 1.05 14.51
CA VAL A 17 -43.65 -0.06 15.02
C VAL A 17 -42.83 -0.84 16.06
N VAL A 18 -43.49 -1.11 17.18
CA VAL A 18 -42.99 -1.60 18.46
C VAL A 18 -43.16 -3.12 18.58
N ALA A 19 -42.13 -3.75 19.15
CA ALA A 19 -42.05 -4.96 20.01
C ALA A 19 -42.64 -6.32 19.60
N LEU A 20 -41.83 -7.38 19.75
CA LEU A 20 -42.06 -8.42 20.79
C LEU A 20 -40.78 -9.25 21.07
N LEU A 21 -40.51 -9.51 22.35
CA LEU A 21 -39.39 -10.28 22.90
C LEU A 21 -39.59 -11.81 22.77
N LEU A 22 -38.49 -12.55 22.64
CA LEU A 22 -38.30 -13.90 23.22
C LEU A 22 -36.81 -14.14 23.51
N SER A 23 -36.54 -14.43 24.78
CA SER A 23 -35.25 -14.70 25.40
C SER A 23 -34.91 -16.18 25.40
N LEU A 24 -33.68 -16.57 25.02
CA LEU A 24 -33.02 -17.75 25.58
C LEU A 24 -31.54 -17.47 25.87
N THR A 25 -31.24 -17.57 27.15
CA THR A 25 -29.96 -17.68 27.84
C THR A 25 -29.12 -18.87 27.37
N ALA A 26 -27.83 -18.64 27.12
CA ALA A 26 -26.80 -19.68 27.20
C ALA A 26 -25.57 -19.12 27.93
N CYS A 27 -25.60 -19.21 29.26
CA CYS A 27 -24.42 -19.09 30.11
C CYS A 27 -23.66 -20.42 30.07
N GLY A 28 -22.50 -20.45 29.45
CA GLY A 28 -21.52 -21.52 29.63
C GLY A 28 -20.42 -21.07 30.59
N GLY A 29 -20.67 -21.21 31.89
CA GLY A 29 -19.68 -20.99 32.93
C GLY A 29 -18.98 -22.30 33.29
N GLY A 30 -17.65 -22.28 33.26
CA GLY A 30 -16.80 -23.37 33.73
C GLY A 30 -15.56 -22.81 34.40
N ASN A 31 -15.71 -22.30 35.63
CA ASN A 31 -14.60 -21.98 36.52
C ASN A 31 -14.40 -23.15 37.48
N ALA A 32 -13.25 -23.84 37.38
CA ALA A 32 -12.66 -24.57 38.48
C ALA A 32 -11.25 -24.00 38.73
N PRO A 33 -10.89 -23.63 39.97
CA PRO A 33 -9.54 -23.22 40.31
C PRO A 33 -8.68 -24.44 40.58
N SER A 34 -7.44 -24.44 40.10
CA SER A 34 -6.40 -25.33 40.59
C SER A 34 -5.07 -24.58 40.53
N ASN A 35 -4.59 -24.19 41.71
CA ASN A 35 -3.21 -23.79 41.92
C ASN A 35 -2.30 -24.98 41.59
N SER A 36 -1.41 -24.79 40.64
CA SER A 36 -0.13 -25.52 40.59
C SER A 36 0.91 -24.59 40.00
N THR A 37 1.75 -24.05 40.88
CA THR A 37 3.09 -23.60 40.57
C THR A 37 3.83 -24.67 39.78
N THR A 38 4.27 -24.35 38.56
CA THR A 38 5.46 -24.97 37.98
C THR A 38 6.12 -23.94 37.08
N ASP A 39 7.29 -23.51 37.53
CA ASP A 39 8.30 -22.87 36.71
C ASP A 39 8.51 -23.66 35.41
N ALA A 40 8.22 -23.01 34.30
CA ALA A 40 8.97 -23.20 33.07
C ALA A 40 9.06 -21.82 32.42
N HIS A 41 10.01 -21.03 32.92
CA HIS A 41 10.69 -20.05 32.08
C HIS A 41 11.29 -20.83 30.91
N GLU A 42 10.49 -21.02 29.85
CA GLU A 42 11.02 -21.35 28.54
C GLU A 42 12.00 -20.22 28.22
N PRO A 43 13.31 -20.51 28.05
CA PRO A 43 14.23 -19.49 27.62
C PRO A 43 13.66 -19.00 26.30
N ALA A 44 13.33 -17.71 26.23
CA ALA A 44 13.02 -17.05 24.98
C ALA A 44 14.11 -17.45 24.01
N ARG A 45 13.75 -18.31 23.05
CA ARG A 45 14.63 -18.68 21.95
C ARG A 45 15.18 -17.35 21.44
N PRO A 46 16.51 -17.18 21.34
CA PRO A 46 17.06 -15.99 20.72
C PRO A 46 16.36 -15.88 19.38
N GLY A 47 15.51 -14.86 19.23
CA GLY A 47 14.93 -14.54 17.95
C GLY A 47 16.13 -14.43 17.04
N THR A 48 16.24 -15.35 16.10
CA THR A 48 17.20 -15.27 15.01
C THR A 48 17.15 -13.82 14.56
N LEU A 49 18.27 -13.11 14.67
CA LEU A 49 18.39 -11.74 14.19
C LEU A 49 18.00 -11.78 12.72
N ALA A 50 16.72 -11.57 12.45
CA ALA A 50 16.19 -11.44 11.12
C ALA A 50 16.98 -10.31 10.50
N GLY A 51 17.58 -10.56 9.34
CA GLY A 51 18.30 -9.54 8.60
C GLY A 51 17.46 -8.27 8.56
N LYS A 52 18.11 -7.11 8.71
CA LYS A 52 17.43 -5.82 8.67
C LYS A 52 16.48 -5.79 7.46
N PRO A 53 15.19 -5.44 7.63
CA PRO A 53 14.24 -5.44 6.53
C PRO A 53 14.75 -4.62 5.33
N LEU A 54 14.56 -5.15 4.11
CA LEU A 54 14.93 -4.45 2.89
C LEU A 54 14.16 -3.13 2.81
N THR A 55 14.90 -2.02 2.71
CA THR A 55 14.29 -0.69 2.56
C THR A 55 14.05 -0.36 1.10
N ALA A 56 13.08 0.51 0.80
CA ALA A 56 12.80 0.96 -0.56
C ALA A 56 14.03 1.60 -1.24
N ARG A 57 14.89 2.29 -0.48
CA ARG A 57 16.15 2.84 -1.01
C ARG A 57 17.15 1.76 -1.39
N ALA A 58 17.31 0.73 -0.56
CA ALA A 58 18.20 -0.39 -0.86
C ALA A 58 17.67 -1.21 -2.06
N ALA A 59 16.35 -1.42 -2.13
CA ALA A 59 15.69 -2.02 -3.27
C ALA A 59 15.95 -1.21 -4.56
N PHE A 60 15.83 0.13 -4.51
CA PHE A 60 16.13 0.98 -5.66
C PHE A 60 17.59 0.85 -6.10
N GLN A 61 18.54 0.85 -5.16
CA GLN A 61 19.95 0.68 -5.48
C GLN A 61 20.20 -0.62 -6.23
N LYS A 62 19.64 -1.75 -5.77
CA LYS A 62 19.74 -3.04 -6.45
C LYS A 62 19.07 -3.01 -7.83
N MET A 63 17.83 -2.54 -7.91
CA MET A 63 17.05 -2.43 -9.14
C MET A 63 17.73 -1.58 -10.22
N SER A 64 18.31 -0.44 -9.83
CA SER A 64 18.97 0.50 -10.75
C SER A 64 20.22 -0.07 -11.44
N THR A 65 20.77 -1.17 -10.95
CA THR A 65 21.86 -1.89 -11.63
C THR A 65 21.38 -2.61 -12.89
N THR A 66 20.11 -3.03 -12.91
CA THR A 66 19.47 -3.66 -14.07
C THR A 66 18.81 -2.62 -14.97
N VAL A 67 18.27 -1.55 -14.39
CA VAL A 67 17.61 -0.45 -15.11
C VAL A 67 18.35 0.88 -14.88
N PRO A 68 19.48 1.13 -15.57
CA PRO A 68 20.32 2.31 -15.33
C PRO A 68 19.70 3.63 -15.79
N THR A 69 18.58 3.58 -16.51
CA THR A 69 17.80 4.78 -16.89
C THR A 69 16.99 5.34 -15.73
N ALA A 70 16.74 4.52 -14.70
CA ALA A 70 16.07 4.92 -13.47
C ALA A 70 17.01 5.79 -12.61
N LYS A 71 16.55 6.97 -12.22
CA LYS A 71 17.29 7.91 -11.37
C LYS A 71 16.46 8.26 -10.15
N LEU A 72 17.02 8.00 -8.98
CA LEU A 72 16.37 8.35 -7.73
C LEU A 72 16.10 9.86 -7.67
N THR A 73 14.86 10.22 -7.34
CA THR A 73 14.44 11.63 -7.21
C THR A 73 14.10 12.00 -5.78
N GLY A 74 13.67 11.06 -4.94
CA GLY A 74 13.31 11.38 -3.56
C GLY A 74 13.19 10.18 -2.63
N THR A 75 13.45 10.44 -1.35
CA THR A 75 13.01 9.58 -0.25
C THR A 75 11.74 10.19 0.33
N VAL A 76 10.70 9.38 0.48
CA VAL A 76 9.42 9.82 1.04
C VAL A 76 9.46 9.71 2.57
N THR A 77 8.96 10.73 3.25
CA THR A 77 8.79 10.80 4.70
C THR A 77 7.29 10.83 5.04
N ALA A 78 6.94 10.71 6.32
CA ALA A 78 5.53 10.66 6.73
C ALA A 78 4.83 11.99 6.44
N GLU A 79 5.59 13.09 6.46
CA GLU A 79 5.13 14.46 6.26
C GLU A 79 4.87 14.77 4.77
N ASN A 80 5.65 14.20 3.85
CA ASN A 80 5.57 14.50 2.43
C ASN A 80 4.92 13.38 1.58
N ASP A 81 4.46 12.30 2.22
CA ASP A 81 3.79 11.21 1.54
C ASP A 81 2.40 11.66 1.06
N PRO A 82 2.13 11.69 -0.27
CA PRO A 82 0.84 12.15 -0.80
C PRO A 82 -0.33 11.27 -0.38
N ASN A 83 -0.09 10.00 -0.02
CA ASN A 83 -1.14 9.12 0.50
C ASN A 83 -1.26 9.15 2.02
N HIS A 84 -0.30 9.76 2.72
CA HIS A 84 -0.19 9.77 4.17
C HIS A 84 -0.20 8.38 4.82
N LEU A 85 0.37 7.36 4.17
CA LEU A 85 0.37 5.96 4.63
C LEU A 85 1.69 5.52 5.25
N LEU A 86 2.81 6.21 4.97
CA LEU A 86 4.13 5.82 5.45
C LEU A 86 4.15 5.61 6.98
N GLY A 87 4.53 4.40 7.41
CA GLY A 87 4.67 4.03 8.82
C GLY A 87 3.37 3.73 9.56
N ARG A 88 2.21 3.75 8.87
CA ARG A 88 0.94 3.30 9.46
C ARG A 88 0.90 1.77 9.58
N PRO A 89 0.05 1.22 10.47
CA PRO A 89 -0.15 -0.22 10.57
C PRO A 89 -0.59 -0.82 9.22
N ASN A 90 0.07 -1.92 8.83
CA ASN A 90 -0.17 -2.66 7.58
C ASN A 90 0.11 -1.88 6.28
N GLU A 91 0.87 -0.78 6.36
CA GLU A 91 1.28 0.05 5.22
C GLU A 91 2.79 0.01 5.00
N TYR A 92 3.29 0.70 3.97
CA TYR A 92 4.72 0.71 3.68
C TYR A 92 5.52 1.38 4.81
N THR A 93 6.64 0.75 5.13
CA THR A 93 7.62 1.18 6.15
C THR A 93 8.68 2.12 5.57
N SER A 94 8.89 2.07 4.26
CA SER A 94 9.74 3.02 3.52
C SER A 94 9.27 3.16 2.08
N LYS A 95 9.49 4.35 1.51
CA LYS A 95 9.14 4.64 0.12
C LYS A 95 10.16 5.56 -0.52
N VAL A 96 10.46 5.31 -1.79
CA VAL A 96 11.26 6.20 -2.63
C VAL A 96 10.55 6.44 -3.96
N THR A 97 10.88 7.56 -4.60
CA THR A 97 10.43 7.90 -5.96
C THR A 97 11.63 8.06 -6.87
N PHE A 98 11.44 7.78 -8.15
CA PHE A 98 12.46 7.91 -9.16
C PHE A 98 11.87 8.37 -10.50
N SER A 99 12.71 8.98 -11.33
CA SER A 99 12.42 9.26 -12.73
C SER A 99 13.05 8.19 -13.63
N ASP A 100 12.51 8.01 -14.83
CA ASP A 100 13.14 7.18 -15.87
C ASP A 100 13.26 7.99 -17.16
N SER A 101 14.47 8.03 -17.73
CA SER A 101 14.72 8.72 -19.02
C SER A 101 13.96 8.14 -20.21
N TRP A 102 13.40 6.93 -20.10
CA TRP A 102 12.50 6.36 -21.10
C TRP A 102 11.11 6.98 -21.08
N VAL A 103 10.70 7.63 -19.99
CA VAL A 103 9.45 8.38 -19.93
C VAL A 103 9.63 9.71 -20.67
N PRO A 104 8.90 9.97 -21.77
CA PRO A 104 9.04 11.23 -22.49
C PRO A 104 8.55 12.41 -21.65
N ALA A 105 9.36 13.46 -21.52
CA ALA A 105 9.02 14.62 -20.70
C ALA A 105 7.67 15.27 -21.07
N VAL A 106 7.30 15.23 -22.35
CA VAL A 106 6.02 15.76 -22.84
C VAL A 106 4.81 15.03 -22.26
N GLN A 107 4.92 13.73 -21.96
CA GLN A 107 3.84 12.92 -21.40
C GLN A 107 3.56 13.26 -19.93
N VAL A 108 4.56 13.79 -19.23
CA VAL A 108 4.48 14.12 -17.79
C VAL A 108 4.47 15.61 -17.54
N THR A 109 3.96 16.36 -18.51
CA THR A 109 3.72 17.80 -18.37
C THR A 109 2.55 17.98 -17.41
N GLY A 110 2.81 18.55 -16.23
CA GLY A 110 1.79 18.76 -15.18
C GLY A 110 1.78 17.71 -14.06
N ALA A 111 2.48 16.58 -14.21
CA ALA A 111 2.72 15.65 -13.10
C ALA A 111 3.61 16.31 -12.04
N ASP A 112 3.35 16.06 -10.76
CA ASP A 112 4.17 16.59 -9.68
C ASP A 112 5.51 15.86 -9.57
N PRO A 113 6.56 16.50 -9.02
CA PRO A 113 7.81 15.81 -8.72
C PRO A 113 7.57 14.62 -7.79
N GLY A 114 7.97 13.42 -8.23
CA GLY A 114 7.82 12.18 -7.46
C GLY A 114 6.59 11.35 -7.83
N ASP A 115 5.73 11.82 -8.73
CA ASP A 115 4.64 11.02 -9.27
C ASP A 115 5.17 9.79 -10.04
N VAL A 116 4.45 8.67 -9.92
CA VAL A 116 4.81 7.40 -10.59
C VAL A 116 4.88 7.58 -12.11
N GLU A 117 4.06 8.46 -12.67
CA GLU A 117 4.06 8.78 -14.11
C GLU A 117 5.44 9.20 -14.62
N ARG A 118 6.27 9.86 -13.79
CA ARG A 118 7.62 10.34 -14.15
C ARG A 118 8.68 9.25 -14.24
N GLY A 119 8.37 8.04 -13.78
CA GLY A 119 9.28 6.91 -13.75
C GLY A 119 8.71 5.81 -12.88
N GLY A 120 8.73 6.02 -11.57
CA GLY A 120 8.12 5.09 -10.64
C GLY A 120 8.34 5.38 -9.16
N ALA A 121 7.88 4.43 -8.35
CA ALA A 121 8.10 4.41 -6.91
C ALA A 121 8.40 2.98 -6.45
N ILE A 122 9.14 2.88 -5.35
CA ILE A 122 9.31 1.60 -4.64
C ILE A 122 8.75 1.79 -3.23
N GLU A 123 7.87 0.88 -2.83
CA GLU A 123 7.23 0.82 -1.52
C GLU A 123 7.69 -0.49 -0.86
N ALA A 124 8.29 -0.42 0.33
CA ALA A 124 8.71 -1.61 1.10
C ALA A 124 7.86 -1.74 2.37
N PHE A 125 7.51 -2.96 2.72
CA PHE A 125 6.52 -3.32 3.74
C PHE A 125 7.15 -4.17 4.84
N ALA A 126 6.41 -4.35 5.94
CA ALA A 126 6.84 -5.25 7.01
C ALA A 126 6.75 -6.72 6.61
N ASN A 127 5.79 -7.07 5.74
CA ASN A 127 5.56 -8.43 5.27
C ASN A 127 5.01 -8.44 3.83
N PRO A 128 5.08 -9.59 3.13
CA PRO A 128 4.59 -9.73 1.75
C PRO A 128 3.09 -9.48 1.58
N ALA A 129 2.26 -9.88 2.55
CA ALA A 129 0.81 -9.75 2.43
C ALA A 129 0.37 -8.28 2.35
N ASP A 130 1.02 -7.39 3.09
CA ASP A 130 0.77 -5.95 3.01
C ASP A 130 1.14 -5.37 1.64
N ALA A 131 2.28 -5.82 1.06
CA ALA A 131 2.69 -5.40 -0.29
C ALA A 131 1.69 -5.86 -1.36
N GLU A 132 1.21 -7.10 -1.26
CA GLU A 132 0.17 -7.64 -2.15
C GLU A 132 -1.16 -6.89 -2.02
N ALA A 133 -1.58 -6.59 -0.78
CA ALA A 133 -2.79 -5.83 -0.51
C ALA A 133 -2.73 -4.43 -1.12
N ARG A 134 -1.58 -3.75 -0.98
CA ARG A 134 -1.34 -2.44 -1.59
C ARG A 134 -1.43 -2.50 -3.12
N ALA A 135 -0.78 -3.47 -3.74
CA ALA A 135 -0.80 -3.63 -5.20
C ALA A 135 -2.22 -3.96 -5.71
N ALA A 136 -2.98 -4.78 -4.96
CA ALA A 136 -4.37 -5.08 -5.30
C ALA A 136 -5.27 -3.84 -5.21
N TYR A 137 -5.10 -3.00 -4.19
CA TYR A 137 -5.81 -1.73 -4.05
C TYR A 137 -5.55 -0.81 -5.25
N ILE A 138 -4.28 -0.57 -5.57
CA ILE A 138 -3.85 0.28 -6.68
C ILE A 138 -4.47 -0.19 -8.00
N ARG A 139 -4.32 -1.48 -8.34
CA ARG A 139 -4.92 -2.05 -9.55
C ARG A 139 -6.44 -1.93 -9.57
N GLY A 140 -7.09 -2.03 -8.41
CA GLY A 140 -8.52 -1.82 -8.25
C GLY A 140 -8.94 -0.39 -8.62
N VAL A 141 -8.18 0.61 -8.17
CA VAL A 141 -8.40 2.02 -8.51
C VAL A 141 -8.18 2.25 -10.01
N ALA A 142 -7.07 1.74 -10.58
CA ALA A 142 -6.73 1.90 -11.99
C ALA A 142 -7.79 1.29 -12.95
N LYS A 143 -8.45 0.19 -12.56
CA LYS A 143 -9.58 -0.37 -13.33
C LYS A 143 -10.75 0.60 -13.49
N SER A 144 -10.96 1.47 -12.49
CA SER A 144 -12.04 2.46 -12.51
C SER A 144 -11.62 3.76 -13.17
N LEU A 145 -10.32 4.07 -13.15
CA LEU A 145 -9.72 5.28 -13.74
C LEU A 145 -8.47 4.89 -14.54
N PRO A 146 -8.61 4.54 -15.83
CA PRO A 146 -7.50 4.06 -16.66
C PRO A 146 -6.34 5.04 -16.80
N ALA A 147 -6.58 6.35 -16.61
CA ALA A 147 -5.54 7.36 -16.58
C ALA A 147 -4.50 7.13 -15.45
N LEU A 148 -4.89 6.44 -14.38
CA LEU A 148 -4.03 6.08 -13.24
C LEU A 148 -3.40 4.69 -13.39
N ALA A 149 -3.44 4.11 -14.60
CA ALA A 149 -2.79 2.81 -14.83
C ALA A 149 -1.28 2.91 -14.58
N GLU A 150 -0.73 1.83 -14.05
CA GLU A 150 0.71 1.64 -13.82
C GLU A 150 1.03 0.14 -13.91
N TYR A 151 2.30 -0.18 -14.07
CA TYR A 151 2.79 -1.55 -13.93
C TYR A 151 3.22 -1.78 -12.48
N ASP A 152 2.72 -2.84 -11.86
CA ASP A 152 2.95 -3.16 -10.46
C ASP A 152 3.60 -4.54 -10.31
N TYR A 153 4.79 -4.59 -9.71
CA TYR A 153 5.55 -5.82 -9.47
C TYR A 153 5.79 -6.01 -7.97
N VAL A 154 5.21 -7.06 -7.41
CA VAL A 154 5.43 -7.44 -6.00
C VAL A 154 6.46 -8.55 -5.94
N HIS A 155 7.47 -8.40 -5.09
CA HIS A 155 8.41 -9.45 -4.74
C HIS A 155 8.71 -9.40 -3.24
N GLY A 156 8.36 -10.47 -2.52
CA GLY A 156 8.41 -10.49 -1.06
C GLY A 156 7.67 -9.28 -0.47
N PRO A 157 8.27 -8.54 0.49
CA PRO A 157 7.67 -7.36 1.08
C PRO A 157 7.90 -6.07 0.27
N VAL A 158 8.23 -6.13 -1.02
CA VAL A 158 8.50 -4.95 -1.85
C VAL A 158 7.52 -4.88 -3.01
N LEU A 159 6.98 -3.69 -3.24
CA LEU A 159 6.19 -3.31 -4.41
C LEU A 159 6.97 -2.28 -5.24
N VAL A 160 7.28 -2.63 -6.48
CA VAL A 160 7.83 -1.73 -7.49
C VAL A 160 6.70 -1.28 -8.41
N ARG A 161 6.45 0.03 -8.46
CA ARG A 161 5.41 0.67 -9.27
C ARG A 161 6.09 1.47 -10.36
N VAL A 162 5.67 1.30 -11.61
CA VAL A 162 6.31 1.94 -12.77
C VAL A 162 5.31 2.53 -13.74
N SER A 163 5.70 3.68 -14.31
CA SER A 163 4.89 4.48 -15.22
C SER A 163 4.30 3.67 -16.38
N HIS A 164 3.02 3.88 -16.67
CA HIS A 164 2.38 3.30 -17.86
C HIS A 164 2.92 3.85 -19.19
N TYR A 165 3.67 4.96 -19.16
CA TYR A 165 4.33 5.49 -20.35
C TYR A 165 5.52 4.63 -20.81
N LEU A 166 5.99 3.70 -19.98
CA LEU A 166 6.94 2.68 -20.40
C LEU A 166 6.25 1.65 -21.29
N THR A 167 6.93 1.25 -22.37
CA THR A 167 6.49 0.11 -23.18
C THR A 167 6.54 -1.18 -22.37
N PRO A 168 5.75 -2.21 -22.70
CA PRO A 168 5.80 -3.49 -22.00
C PRO A 168 7.21 -4.10 -21.94
N LYS A 169 8.03 -3.91 -22.98
CA LYS A 169 9.42 -4.38 -23.01
C LYS A 169 10.31 -3.64 -21.98
N GLN A 170 10.09 -2.35 -21.78
CA GLN A 170 10.82 -1.56 -20.79
C GLN A 170 10.36 -1.93 -19.37
N ALA A 171 9.04 -2.03 -19.15
CA ALA A 171 8.46 -2.43 -17.87
C ALA A 171 8.92 -3.84 -17.43
N ALA A 172 9.05 -4.79 -18.37
CA ALA A 172 9.58 -6.13 -18.08
C ALA A 172 11.02 -6.13 -17.53
N GLN A 173 11.82 -5.08 -17.76
CA GLN A 173 13.14 -4.97 -17.10
C GLN A 173 13.00 -4.66 -15.61
N TYR A 174 12.00 -3.87 -15.22
CA TYR A 174 11.67 -3.62 -13.82
C TYR A 174 11.12 -4.88 -13.15
N GLU A 175 10.29 -5.66 -13.83
CA GLU A 175 9.82 -6.96 -13.34
C GLU A 175 11.00 -7.89 -13.04
N SER A 176 11.92 -8.03 -14.00
CA SER A 176 13.12 -8.86 -13.87
C SER A 176 14.02 -8.38 -12.73
N ALA A 177 14.17 -7.06 -12.57
CA ALA A 177 14.94 -6.47 -11.48
C ALA A 177 14.27 -6.72 -10.11
N ALA A 178 12.94 -6.54 -10.03
CA ALA A 178 12.15 -6.77 -8.83
C ALA A 178 12.23 -8.22 -8.35
N ALA A 179 12.25 -9.18 -9.27
CA ALA A 179 12.39 -10.62 -8.98
C ALA A 179 13.72 -11.01 -8.32
N THR A 180 14.67 -10.07 -8.21
CA THR A 180 15.94 -10.27 -7.50
C THR A 180 15.94 -9.66 -6.10
N LEU A 181 14.87 -8.99 -5.66
CA LEU A 181 14.86 -8.25 -4.40
C LEU A 181 14.57 -9.19 -3.21
N ASP A 182 15.64 -9.68 -2.57
CA ASP A 182 15.59 -10.57 -1.39
C ASP A 182 15.83 -9.81 -0.08
#